data_AF-A0A2N7RCA2-F1
#
_entry.id   AF-A0A2N7RCA2-F1
#
_cell.length_a   1.000
_cell.length_b   1.000
_cell.length_c   1.000
_cell.angle_alpha   90.00
_cell.angle_beta   90.00
_cell.angle_gamma   90.00
#
_symmetry.space_group_name_H-M   'P 1'
#
loop_
_entity.id
_entity.type
_entity.pdbx_description
1 polymer ?
#
loop_
_entity_poly.entity_id
_entity_poly.type
_entity_poly.pdbx_seq_one_letter_code
_entity_poly.pdbx_strand_id
1 'polypeptide(L)'
;MCSDANKASSQAKAEIQNPASSKKEPSFFASEWGSFLLALASVSSAAFISVCSGPILTELGRVTDLNFQESFKHTISALVLSTIALWLVYRRERALSAVTDEKERQNEVMQVSLRKQNEEMESRLTYLPPRQFIQEYVDTQATIGQLRRASKTDPTITREKVAEHMRSMLDSILALTRLWDGVSGTNKHVAYQANIMSVFPKDEVELDSLVLPQQMPEPEEAYQEEADIQASEGAAQLAGTAGESDAGAQAQINSASPEAARARRFTREVWVMHDHFFLHNQNYEVALQRCSGILFLEDELTTTSSGGDRADTGLDQVCLPYTLDMDFDAEFHHPNLPGAPRVASSGQPEYISNTSSVVSSWVTAQREEVSEMNGRYEQKIGKYYRDLKHAKSILSLPVFHDDELIGVLNVSRNAENMLLNADRADQFAQFMVPVCYHLGKMLALLKTTRDS
;
A
#
# COMPACT_ATOMS: atom_id res chain seq x y z
N MET A 1 33.88 -25.48 22.23
CA MET A 1 32.74 -24.67 21.70
C MET A 1 31.57 -24.58 22.68
N CYS A 2 31.83 -24.51 24.00
CA CYS A 2 30.82 -24.24 25.04
C CYS A 2 31.34 -23.28 26.12
N SER A 3 32.14 -22.28 25.73
CA SER A 3 32.68 -21.27 26.68
C SER A 3 32.27 -19.84 26.34
N ASP A 4 31.72 -19.58 25.16
CA ASP A 4 31.43 -18.20 24.70
C ASP A 4 29.97 -17.78 24.92
N ALA A 5 29.06 -18.73 25.18
CA ALA A 5 27.66 -18.42 25.48
C ALA A 5 27.44 -17.84 26.90
N ASN A 6 28.30 -18.19 27.87
CA ASN A 6 28.22 -17.64 29.22
C ASN A 6 28.86 -16.26 29.39
N LYS A 7 29.69 -15.81 28.43
CA LYS A 7 30.23 -14.45 28.42
C LYS A 7 29.23 -13.45 27.82
N ALA A 8 28.43 -13.86 26.82
CA ALA A 8 27.37 -13.04 26.25
C ALA A 8 26.19 -12.82 27.22
N SER A 9 25.83 -13.81 28.04
CA SER A 9 24.76 -13.68 29.05
C SER A 9 25.15 -12.78 30.23
N SER A 10 26.45 -12.74 30.58
CA SER A 10 26.97 -11.85 31.63
C SER A 10 27.18 -10.40 31.16
N GLN A 11 27.30 -10.16 29.85
CA GLN A 11 27.44 -8.82 29.28
C GLN A 11 26.08 -8.20 28.90
N ALA A 12 25.07 -9.00 28.56
CA ALA A 12 23.71 -8.52 28.28
C ALA A 12 22.88 -8.18 29.54
N LYS A 13 23.38 -8.49 30.75
CA LYS A 13 22.70 -8.19 32.02
C LYS A 13 23.21 -6.91 32.72
N ALA A 14 24.17 -6.22 32.11
CA ALA A 14 24.77 -5.00 32.66
C ALA A 14 24.25 -3.70 32.02
N GLU A 15 23.39 -3.78 31.00
CA GLU A 15 22.92 -2.61 30.23
C GLU A 15 21.41 -2.39 30.36
N ILE A 16 20.90 -2.53 31.59
CA ILE A 16 19.69 -1.83 32.03
C ILE A 16 20.10 -0.98 33.23
N GLN A 17 21.09 -0.12 33.00
CA GLN A 17 21.34 0.95 33.92
C GLN A 17 20.30 2.02 33.61
N ASN A 18 19.20 1.97 34.38
CA ASN A 18 18.35 3.12 34.66
C ASN A 18 19.27 4.36 34.67
N PRO A 19 19.00 5.42 33.89
CA PRO A 19 19.70 6.67 34.09
C PRO A 19 19.32 7.13 35.48
N ALA A 20 20.16 6.75 36.45
CA ALA A 20 20.08 7.19 37.80
C ALA A 20 20.03 8.71 37.71
N SER A 21 18.89 9.25 38.10
CA SER A 21 18.72 10.68 38.31
C SER A 21 19.83 11.14 39.25
N SER A 22 20.95 11.59 38.69
CA SER A 22 21.86 12.46 39.41
C SER A 22 21.13 13.78 39.49
N LYS A 23 20.21 13.88 40.47
CA LYS A 23 19.63 15.15 40.89
C LYS A 23 20.81 16.00 41.35
N LYS A 24 21.40 16.77 40.42
CA LYS A 24 22.20 17.92 40.80
C LYS A 24 21.26 18.83 41.58
N GLU A 25 21.59 19.05 42.84
CA GLU A 25 20.83 19.94 43.70
C GLU A 25 20.68 21.28 42.97
N PRO A 26 19.44 21.83 42.87
CA PRO A 26 19.25 23.11 42.23
C PRO A 26 20.11 24.14 42.95
N SER A 27 20.82 24.97 42.18
CA SER A 27 21.63 26.05 42.76
C SER A 27 20.77 26.84 43.78
N PHE A 28 21.36 27.22 44.91
CA PHE A 28 20.65 27.80 46.06
C PHE A 28 19.63 28.91 45.70
N PHE A 29 19.90 29.69 44.65
CA PHE A 29 19.03 30.76 44.16
C PHE A 29 17.86 30.33 43.27
N ALA A 30 17.89 29.11 42.72
CA ALA A 30 16.78 28.47 42.01
C ALA A 30 15.85 27.67 42.94
N SER A 31 16.16 27.60 44.24
CA SER A 31 15.37 26.93 45.26
C SER A 31 14.28 27.83 45.85
N GLU A 32 13.34 27.23 46.60
CA GLU A 32 12.29 27.94 47.36
C GLU A 32 12.87 29.02 48.30
N TRP A 33 14.07 28.76 48.85
CA TRP A 33 14.80 29.70 49.70
C TRP A 33 15.32 30.94 48.97
N GLY A 34 15.76 30.78 47.71
CA GLY A 34 16.16 31.91 46.87
C GLY A 34 15.00 32.84 46.54
N SER A 35 13.80 32.28 46.37
CA SER A 35 12.57 33.04 46.13
C SER A 35 12.09 33.77 47.40
N PHE A 36 12.23 33.13 48.57
CA PHE A 36 11.93 33.75 49.87
C PHE A 36 12.82 34.97 50.16
N LEU A 37 14.14 34.84 49.98
CA LEU A 37 15.08 35.95 50.20
C LEU A 37 14.82 37.15 49.27
N LEU A 38 14.46 36.88 48.02
CA LEU A 38 14.16 37.93 47.06
C LEU A 38 12.85 38.66 47.38
N ALA A 39 11.82 37.92 47.81
CA ALA A 39 10.57 38.52 48.30
C ALA A 39 10.79 39.39 49.54
N LEU A 40 11.63 38.93 50.47
CA LEU A 40 11.97 39.68 51.68
C LEU A 40 12.75 40.95 51.34
N ALA A 41 13.70 40.88 50.41
CA ALA A 41 14.43 42.04 49.92
C ALA A 41 13.53 43.03 49.17
N SER A 42 12.63 42.56 48.30
CA SER A 42 11.72 43.45 47.55
C SER A 42 10.72 44.15 48.46
N VAL A 43 10.15 43.43 49.43
CA VAL A 43 9.24 44.02 50.44
C VAL A 43 9.98 45.02 51.32
N SER A 44 11.22 44.70 51.72
CA SER A 44 12.05 45.61 52.53
C SER A 44 12.43 46.89 51.76
N SER A 45 12.80 46.78 50.48
CA SER A 45 13.09 47.95 49.64
C SER A 45 11.84 48.80 49.39
N ALA A 46 10.68 48.20 49.15
CA ALA A 46 9.42 48.92 48.99
C ALA A 46 9.00 49.63 50.29
N ALA A 47 9.15 48.96 51.44
CA ALA A 47 8.88 49.55 52.75
C ALA A 47 9.83 50.71 53.05
N PHE A 48 11.12 50.58 52.72
CA PHE A 48 12.12 51.64 52.93
C PHE A 48 11.83 52.88 52.06
N ILE A 49 11.47 52.69 50.79
CA ILE A 49 11.08 53.80 49.89
C ILE A 49 9.79 54.47 50.38
N SER A 50 8.83 53.69 50.88
CA SER A 50 7.57 54.21 51.44
C SER A 50 7.82 55.08 52.69
N VAL A 51 8.65 54.59 53.62
CA VAL A 51 9.03 55.34 54.84
C VAL A 51 9.88 56.57 54.51
N CYS A 52 10.69 56.51 53.45
CA CYS A 52 11.46 57.64 52.96
C CYS A 52 10.67 58.61 52.04
N SER A 53 9.37 58.39 51.83
CA SER A 53 8.55 59.32 51.05
C SER A 53 8.32 60.62 51.82
N GLY A 54 8.51 61.75 51.13
CA GLY A 54 8.59 63.10 51.70
C GLY A 54 7.54 63.46 52.77
N PRO A 55 6.25 63.05 52.66
CA PRO A 55 5.23 63.41 53.64
C PRO A 55 5.42 62.78 55.02
N ILE A 56 5.94 61.55 55.10
CA ILE A 56 6.09 60.79 56.36
C ILE A 56 7.34 61.26 57.13
N LEU A 57 8.41 61.60 56.41
CA LEU A 57 9.62 62.17 57.01
C LEU A 57 9.38 63.55 57.64
N THR A 58 8.49 64.35 57.05
CA THR A 58 8.12 65.67 57.59
C THR A 58 7.30 65.56 58.89
N GLU A 59 6.45 64.55 59.04
CA GLU A 59 5.74 64.32 60.31
C GLU A 59 6.66 63.74 61.38
N LEU A 60 7.57 62.82 61.03
CA LEU A 60 8.49 62.20 61.98
C LEU A 60 9.55 63.18 62.51
N GLY A 61 10.06 64.07 61.64
CA GLY A 61 10.99 65.14 62.02
C GLY A 61 10.37 66.15 62.99
N ARG A 62 9.06 66.32 62.95
CA ARG A 62 8.33 67.23 63.84
C ARG A 62 8.13 66.67 65.26
N VAL A 63 8.20 65.36 65.43
CA VAL A 63 8.03 64.66 66.73
C VAL A 63 9.37 64.39 67.42
N THR A 64 10.48 64.34 66.67
CA THR A 64 11.78 63.88 67.19
C THR A 64 12.92 64.88 67.12
N ASP A 65 12.67 66.13 66.70
CA ASP A 65 13.66 67.24 66.62
C ASP A 65 14.95 66.88 65.85
N LEU A 66 14.83 65.95 64.90
CA LEU A 66 15.91 65.51 64.02
C LEU A 66 15.78 66.21 62.66
N ASN A 67 16.77 67.03 62.33
CA ASN A 67 16.78 67.86 61.12
C ASN A 67 17.24 67.03 59.92
N PHE A 68 16.30 66.39 59.21
CA PHE A 68 16.57 65.49 58.08
C PHE A 68 16.99 66.20 56.78
N GLN A 69 17.09 67.52 56.77
CA GLN A 69 17.32 68.33 55.56
C GLN A 69 18.79 68.39 55.10
N GLU A 70 19.77 67.96 55.92
CA GLU A 70 21.21 67.99 55.57
C GLU A 70 21.88 66.62 55.36
N SER A 71 21.18 65.49 55.54
CA SER A 71 21.84 64.17 55.54
C SER A 71 21.69 63.41 54.22
N PHE A 72 22.66 63.60 53.32
CA PHE A 72 22.86 62.84 52.07
C PHE A 72 23.12 61.33 52.28
N LYS A 73 23.16 60.86 53.54
CA LYS A 73 23.45 59.47 53.92
C LYS A 73 22.31 58.51 53.59
N HIS A 74 21.05 58.99 53.65
CA HIS A 74 19.87 58.15 53.41
C HIS A 74 19.68 57.78 51.93
N THR A 75 19.97 58.72 51.01
CA THR A 75 19.93 58.48 49.57
C THR A 75 21.02 57.53 49.11
N ILE A 76 22.23 57.62 49.70
CA ILE A 76 23.31 56.66 49.46
C ILE A 76 22.91 55.25 49.95
N SER A 77 22.32 55.13 51.14
CA SER A 77 21.85 53.81 51.62
C SER A 77 20.75 53.20 50.74
N ALA A 78 19.85 54.01 50.21
CA ALA A 78 18.82 53.55 49.28
C ALA A 78 19.40 53.07 47.94
N LEU A 79 20.42 53.77 47.42
CA LEU A 79 21.13 53.39 46.19
C LEU A 79 21.90 52.06 46.37
N VAL A 80 22.54 51.87 47.52
CA VAL A 80 23.25 50.61 47.82
C VAL A 80 22.26 49.45 47.95
N LEU A 81 21.11 49.66 48.61
CA LEU A 81 20.08 48.63 48.72
C LEU A 81 19.45 48.29 47.36
N SER A 82 19.18 49.27 46.50
CA SER A 82 18.61 49.02 45.17
C SER A 82 19.59 48.30 44.25
N THR A 83 20.89 48.63 44.30
CA THR A 83 21.92 47.94 43.53
C THR A 83 22.12 46.49 43.99
N ILE A 84 22.06 46.23 45.31
CA ILE A 84 22.09 44.85 45.84
C ILE A 84 20.85 44.07 45.39
N ALA A 85 19.65 44.67 45.41
CA ALA A 85 18.43 44.03 44.95
C ALA A 85 18.50 43.66 43.46
N LEU A 86 19.02 44.57 42.62
CA LEU A 86 19.17 44.36 41.18
C LEU A 86 20.20 43.27 40.87
N TRP A 87 21.28 43.20 41.65
CA TRP A 87 22.27 42.12 41.56
C TRP A 87 21.68 40.74 41.94
N LEU A 88 20.81 40.68 42.94
CA LEU A 88 20.12 39.44 43.33
C LEU A 88 19.14 38.96 42.25
N VAL A 89 18.39 39.88 41.62
CA VAL A 89 17.50 39.55 40.48
C VAL A 89 18.30 39.00 39.30
N TYR A 90 19.42 39.66 38.96
CA TYR A 90 20.30 39.21 37.89
C TYR A 90 20.89 37.81 38.13
N ARG A 91 21.30 37.52 39.37
CA ARG A 91 21.76 36.18 39.79
C ARG A 91 20.68 35.12 39.65
N ARG A 92 19.43 35.46 39.97
CA ARG A 92 18.27 34.55 39.85
C ARG A 92 17.92 34.25 38.39
N GLU A 93 17.87 35.27 37.53
CA GLU A 93 17.58 35.06 36.10
C GLU A 93 18.60 34.14 35.45
N ARG A 94 19.90 34.34 35.70
CA ARG A 94 20.95 33.43 35.20
C ARG A 94 20.79 32.00 35.71
N ALA A 95 20.39 31.81 36.97
CA ALA A 95 20.19 30.49 37.54
C ALA A 95 18.96 29.78 36.95
N LEU A 96 17.87 30.52 36.69
CA LEU A 96 16.66 29.98 36.07
C LEU A 96 16.90 29.60 34.61
N SER A 97 17.55 30.45 33.81
CA SER A 97 17.89 30.14 32.41
C SER A 97 18.72 28.86 32.31
N ALA A 98 19.71 28.67 33.17
CA ALA A 98 20.52 27.46 33.18
C ALA A 98 19.73 26.17 33.48
N VAL A 99 18.69 26.25 34.32
CA VAL A 99 17.82 25.10 34.63
C VAL A 99 16.84 24.82 33.49
N THR A 100 16.34 25.85 32.83
CA THR A 100 15.44 25.69 31.67
C THR A 100 16.17 25.05 30.49
N ASP A 101 17.37 25.52 30.16
CA ASP A 101 18.18 24.99 29.06
C ASP A 101 18.52 23.49 29.27
N GLU A 102 18.77 23.07 30.51
CA GLU A 102 19.05 21.67 30.84
C GLU A 102 17.80 20.79 30.69
N LYS A 103 16.63 21.29 31.09
CA LYS A 103 15.36 20.57 30.92
C LYS A 103 14.99 20.42 29.45
N GLU A 104 15.25 21.43 28.63
CA GLU A 104 15.00 21.36 27.19
C GLU A 104 15.87 20.29 26.53
N ARG A 105 17.16 20.24 26.85
CA ARG A 105 18.06 19.17 26.36
C ARG A 105 17.61 17.78 26.80
N GLN A 106 17.16 17.63 28.05
CA GLN A 106 16.65 16.34 28.54
C GLN A 106 15.37 15.91 27.81
N ASN A 107 14.47 16.84 27.53
CA ASN A 107 13.25 16.58 26.78
C ASN A 107 13.56 16.20 25.32
N GLU A 108 14.51 16.87 24.67
CA GLU A 108 14.94 16.53 23.31
C GLU A 108 15.53 15.12 23.23
N VAL A 109 16.45 14.77 24.14
CA VAL A 109 17.05 13.43 24.21
C VAL A 109 15.98 12.36 24.46
N MET A 110 15.04 12.63 25.37
CA MET A 110 13.93 11.70 25.67
C MET A 110 13.00 11.51 24.47
N GLN A 111 12.69 12.58 23.73
CA GLN A 111 11.89 12.49 22.50
C GLN A 111 12.60 11.67 21.42
N VAL A 112 13.91 11.84 21.25
CA VAL A 112 14.70 11.04 20.31
C VAL A 112 14.73 9.56 20.72
N SER A 113 14.88 9.25 22.01
CA SER A 113 14.85 7.86 22.48
C SER A 113 13.48 7.20 22.29
N LEU A 114 12.39 7.96 22.53
CA LEU A 114 11.03 7.47 22.32
C LEU A 114 10.74 7.20 20.85
N ARG A 115 11.23 8.06 19.94
CA ARG A 115 11.11 7.81 18.50
C ARG A 115 11.83 6.53 18.08
N LYS A 116 13.07 6.33 18.54
CA LYS A 116 13.82 5.09 18.27
C LYS A 116 13.10 3.85 18.82
N GLN A 117 12.55 3.94 20.03
CA GLN A 117 11.76 2.84 20.60
C GLN A 117 10.47 2.58 19.81
N ASN A 118 9.80 3.62 19.31
CA ASN A 118 8.64 3.47 18.45
C ASN A 118 9.03 2.84 17.10
N GLU A 119 10.10 3.28 16.45
CA GLU A 119 10.61 2.68 15.21
C GLU A 119 10.97 1.20 15.41
N GLU A 120 11.63 0.87 16.53
CA GLU A 120 11.97 -0.51 16.88
C GLU A 120 10.72 -1.35 17.23
N MET A 121 9.72 -0.76 17.89
CA MET A 121 8.42 -1.40 18.13
C MET A 121 7.62 -1.59 16.85
N GLU A 122 7.58 -0.61 15.95
CA GLU A 122 6.93 -0.67 14.65
C GLU A 122 7.58 -1.75 13.78
N SER A 123 8.90 -1.87 13.83
CA SER A 123 9.66 -2.96 13.20
C SER A 123 9.35 -4.33 13.83
N ARG A 124 9.13 -4.43 15.15
CA ARG A 124 8.76 -5.71 15.80
C ARG A 124 7.28 -6.08 15.63
N LEU A 125 6.39 -5.10 15.51
CA LEU A 125 4.94 -5.28 15.36
C LEU A 125 4.52 -5.57 13.91
N THR A 126 5.41 -5.38 12.93
CA THR A 126 5.09 -5.54 11.51
C THR A 126 4.94 -6.99 11.06
N TYR A 127 5.36 -7.98 11.85
CA TYR A 127 5.43 -9.38 11.43
C TYR A 127 4.35 -10.30 12.01
N LEU A 128 3.37 -9.75 12.74
CA LEU A 128 2.29 -10.57 13.29
C LEU A 128 0.99 -10.38 12.49
N PRO A 129 0.31 -11.46 12.10
CA PRO A 129 -1.00 -11.37 11.48
C PRO A 129 -1.97 -10.65 12.43
N PRO A 130 -2.89 -9.82 11.91
CA PRO A 130 -3.94 -9.22 12.73
C PRO A 130 -4.70 -10.29 13.53
N ARG A 131 -5.08 -10.01 14.78
CA ARG A 131 -5.75 -11.03 15.62
C ARG A 131 -7.02 -11.61 15.00
N GLN A 132 -7.79 -10.76 14.33
CA GLN A 132 -9.02 -11.16 13.63
C GLN A 132 -8.72 -11.99 12.37
N PHE A 133 -7.53 -11.81 11.77
CA PHE A 133 -7.14 -12.51 10.54
C PHE A 133 -7.08 -14.01 10.72
N ILE A 134 -6.50 -14.51 11.82
CA ILE A 134 -6.34 -15.96 12.03
C ILE A 134 -7.68 -16.67 12.12
N GLN A 135 -8.67 -16.05 12.79
CA GLN A 135 -10.00 -16.63 12.89
C GLN A 135 -10.70 -16.64 11.53
N GLU A 136 -10.72 -15.49 10.84
CA GLU A 136 -11.32 -15.36 9.52
C GLU A 136 -10.66 -16.28 8.48
N TYR A 137 -9.34 -16.48 8.58
CA TYR A 137 -8.57 -17.36 7.73
C TYR A 137 -9.01 -18.82 7.88
N VAL A 138 -9.22 -19.30 9.11
CA VAL A 138 -9.68 -20.67 9.37
C VAL A 138 -11.11 -20.87 8.82
N ASP A 139 -11.99 -19.89 9.03
CA ASP A 139 -13.37 -19.93 8.53
C ASP A 139 -13.42 -19.87 6.99
N THR A 140 -12.55 -19.05 6.38
CA THR A 140 -12.36 -18.99 4.93
C THR A 140 -11.87 -20.32 4.38
N GLN A 141 -10.85 -20.93 4.99
CA GLN A 141 -10.34 -22.25 4.57
C GLN A 141 -11.44 -23.33 4.64
N ALA A 142 -12.26 -23.31 5.69
CA ALA A 142 -13.39 -24.22 5.81
C ALA A 142 -14.42 -24.00 4.68
N THR A 143 -14.76 -22.75 4.40
CA THR A 143 -15.72 -22.36 3.34
C THR A 143 -15.23 -22.76 1.96
N ILE A 144 -13.98 -22.43 1.61
CA ILE A 144 -13.34 -22.81 0.35
C ILE A 144 -13.29 -24.34 0.21
N GLY A 145 -12.97 -25.04 1.30
CA GLY A 145 -13.00 -26.51 1.35
C GLY A 145 -14.39 -27.10 1.09
N GLN A 146 -15.44 -26.46 1.58
CA GLN A 146 -16.84 -26.87 1.34
C GLN A 146 -17.25 -26.62 -0.12
N LEU A 147 -16.96 -25.43 -0.68
CA LEU A 147 -17.25 -25.11 -2.08
C LEU A 147 -16.59 -26.12 -3.02
N ARG A 148 -15.32 -26.47 -2.76
CA ARG A 148 -14.61 -27.50 -3.53
C ARG A 148 -15.28 -28.87 -3.42
N ARG A 149 -15.70 -29.29 -2.22
CA ARG A 149 -16.38 -30.59 -2.03
C ARG A 149 -17.72 -30.60 -2.75
N ALA A 150 -18.47 -29.50 -2.69
CA ALA A 150 -19.72 -29.35 -3.42
C ALA A 150 -19.49 -29.51 -4.93
N SER A 151 -18.46 -28.85 -5.47
CA SER A 151 -18.12 -28.96 -6.89
C SER A 151 -17.68 -30.35 -7.33
N LYS A 152 -16.95 -31.08 -6.48
CA LYS A 152 -16.48 -32.43 -6.81
C LYS A 152 -17.60 -33.48 -6.74
N THR A 153 -18.58 -33.29 -5.85
CA THR A 153 -19.58 -34.33 -5.53
C THR A 153 -20.84 -34.20 -6.40
N ASP A 154 -21.09 -33.03 -6.97
CA ASP A 154 -22.23 -32.77 -7.86
C ASP A 154 -21.93 -33.34 -9.27
N PRO A 155 -22.55 -34.45 -9.70
CA PRO A 155 -22.30 -35.05 -11.00
C PRO A 155 -22.89 -34.24 -12.17
N THR A 156 -23.70 -33.21 -11.87
CA THR A 156 -24.35 -32.33 -12.85
C THR A 156 -23.76 -30.93 -12.86
N ILE A 157 -22.57 -30.75 -12.29
CA ILE A 157 -21.97 -29.44 -12.18
C ILE A 157 -21.62 -28.88 -13.56
N THR A 158 -22.12 -27.67 -13.84
CA THR A 158 -21.79 -26.94 -15.06
C THR A 158 -20.54 -26.07 -14.85
N ARG A 159 -19.89 -25.69 -15.94
CA ARG A 159 -18.72 -24.79 -15.93
C ARG A 159 -19.03 -23.48 -15.19
N GLU A 160 -20.20 -22.90 -15.44
CA GLU A 160 -20.63 -21.63 -14.83
C GLU A 160 -20.71 -21.73 -13.31
N LYS A 161 -21.17 -22.86 -12.79
CA LYS A 161 -21.27 -23.10 -11.35
C LYS A 161 -19.90 -23.33 -10.70
N VAL A 162 -18.95 -23.96 -11.41
CA VAL A 162 -17.55 -24.02 -10.96
C VAL A 162 -16.95 -22.61 -10.92
N ALA A 163 -17.18 -21.81 -11.96
CA ALA A 163 -16.70 -20.43 -12.02
C ALA A 163 -17.33 -19.53 -10.94
N GLU A 164 -18.61 -19.71 -10.62
CA GLU A 164 -19.29 -19.06 -9.49
C GLU A 164 -18.63 -19.43 -8.15
N HIS A 165 -18.41 -20.72 -7.89
CA HIS A 165 -17.71 -21.14 -6.69
C HIS A 165 -16.29 -20.58 -6.61
N MET A 166 -15.58 -20.49 -7.74
CA MET A 166 -14.26 -19.86 -7.80
C MET A 166 -14.30 -18.36 -7.50
N ARG A 167 -15.28 -17.62 -8.01
CA ARG A 167 -15.47 -16.19 -7.69
C ARG A 167 -15.75 -15.99 -6.20
N SER A 168 -16.58 -16.84 -5.59
CA SER A 168 -16.77 -16.87 -4.13
C SER A 168 -15.47 -17.13 -3.34
N MET A 169 -14.57 -17.99 -3.86
CA MET A 169 -13.25 -18.21 -3.24
C MET A 169 -12.37 -16.96 -3.35
N LEU A 170 -12.37 -16.30 -4.52
CA LEU A 170 -11.63 -15.06 -4.75
C LEU A 170 -12.13 -13.91 -3.86
N ASP A 171 -13.45 -13.80 -3.65
CA ASP A 171 -14.04 -12.82 -2.73
C ASP A 171 -13.55 -13.04 -1.29
N SER A 172 -13.44 -14.30 -0.87
CA SER A 172 -12.90 -14.66 0.44
C SER A 172 -11.42 -14.26 0.55
N ILE A 173 -10.62 -14.44 -0.51
CA ILE A 173 -9.23 -13.99 -0.56
C ILE A 173 -9.15 -12.46 -0.48
N LEU A 174 -10.04 -11.73 -1.15
CA LEU A 174 -10.10 -10.27 -1.06
C LEU A 174 -10.44 -9.81 0.36
N ALA A 175 -11.37 -10.47 1.03
CA ALA A 175 -11.71 -10.17 2.42
C ALA A 175 -10.49 -10.37 3.34
N LEU A 176 -9.77 -11.48 3.18
CA LEU A 176 -8.53 -11.76 3.92
C LEU A 176 -7.44 -10.73 3.63
N THR A 177 -7.27 -10.33 2.36
CA THR A 177 -6.29 -9.33 1.93
C THR A 177 -6.59 -7.98 2.58
N ARG A 178 -7.85 -7.52 2.55
CA ARG A 178 -8.29 -6.27 3.20
C ARG A 178 -8.02 -6.28 4.69
N LEU A 179 -8.31 -7.40 5.35
CA LEU A 179 -8.09 -7.58 6.77
C LEU A 179 -6.60 -7.56 7.12
N TRP A 180 -5.78 -8.23 6.32
CA TRP A 180 -4.32 -8.21 6.47
C TRP A 180 -3.73 -6.80 6.31
N ASP A 181 -4.24 -6.05 5.33
CA ASP A 181 -3.81 -4.69 5.04
C ASP A 181 -4.34 -3.65 6.07
N GLY A 182 -5.19 -4.07 7.01
CA GLY A 182 -5.78 -3.20 8.03
C GLY A 182 -6.79 -2.20 7.47
N VAL A 183 -7.31 -2.43 6.26
CA VAL A 183 -8.31 -1.57 5.64
C VAL A 183 -9.70 -1.97 6.13
N SER A 184 -10.37 -1.04 6.84
CA SER A 184 -11.77 -1.25 7.26
C SER A 184 -12.66 -1.59 6.06
N GLY A 185 -13.60 -2.53 6.24
CA GLY A 185 -14.62 -2.87 5.25
C GLY A 185 -15.48 -1.68 4.80
N THR A 186 -15.49 -0.58 5.57
CA THR A 186 -16.25 0.64 5.26
C THR A 186 -15.54 1.61 4.32
N ASN A 187 -14.25 1.43 4.03
CA ASN A 187 -13.52 2.35 3.15
C ASN A 187 -13.77 2.02 1.67
N LYS A 188 -14.73 2.74 1.07
CA LYS A 188 -15.15 2.59 -0.33
C LYS A 188 -14.15 3.12 -1.36
N HIS A 189 -13.17 3.92 -0.94
CA HIS A 189 -12.18 4.49 -1.87
C HIS A 189 -11.07 3.50 -2.21
N VAL A 190 -10.90 2.46 -1.38
CA VAL A 190 -9.91 1.41 -1.60
C VAL A 190 -10.58 0.21 -2.24
N ALA A 191 -10.30 0.01 -3.52
CA ALA A 191 -10.76 -1.12 -4.29
C ALA A 191 -9.64 -2.17 -4.41
N TYR A 192 -10.02 -3.42 -4.18
CA TYR A 192 -9.18 -4.58 -4.43
C TYR A 192 -9.78 -5.40 -5.55
N GLN A 193 -8.94 -6.11 -6.26
CA GLN A 193 -9.32 -7.00 -7.34
C GLN A 193 -8.51 -8.29 -7.23
N ALA A 194 -9.16 -9.41 -7.46
CA ALA A 194 -8.51 -10.70 -7.54
C ALA A 194 -8.87 -11.35 -8.86
N ASN A 195 -7.87 -11.87 -9.56
CA ASN A 195 -8.06 -12.63 -10.78
C ASN A 195 -7.14 -13.83 -10.84
N ILE A 196 -7.51 -14.82 -11.64
CA ILE A 196 -6.64 -15.94 -11.96
C ILE A 196 -6.35 -15.91 -13.45
N MET A 197 -5.07 -15.84 -13.79
CA MET A 197 -4.61 -16.07 -15.15
C MET A 197 -4.34 -17.55 -15.35
N SER A 198 -5.00 -18.16 -16.33
CA SER A 198 -4.79 -19.56 -16.70
C SER A 198 -3.47 -19.70 -17.44
N VAL A 199 -2.71 -20.73 -17.09
CA VAL A 199 -1.44 -21.06 -17.75
C VAL A 199 -1.71 -22.03 -18.90
N PHE A 200 -1.18 -21.69 -20.07
CA PHE A 200 -1.18 -22.51 -21.26
C PHE A 200 0.27 -22.71 -21.73
N PRO A 201 0.87 -23.88 -21.46
CA PRO A 201 2.17 -24.24 -22.02
C PRO A 201 2.12 -24.24 -23.55
N LYS A 202 3.26 -24.00 -24.19
CA LYS A 202 3.36 -23.94 -25.65
C LYS A 202 2.67 -25.09 -26.37
N ASP A 203 2.86 -26.33 -25.89
CA ASP A 203 2.25 -27.53 -26.49
C ASP A 203 0.72 -27.47 -26.49
N GLU A 204 0.10 -27.00 -25.39
CA GLU A 204 -1.37 -26.84 -25.27
C GLU A 204 -1.88 -25.73 -26.20
N VAL A 205 -1.11 -24.66 -26.39
CA VAL A 205 -1.47 -23.54 -27.27
C VAL A 205 -1.38 -23.94 -28.75
N GLU A 206 -0.36 -24.72 -29.13
CA GLU A 206 -0.21 -25.24 -30.49
C GLU A 206 -1.35 -26.19 -30.86
N LEU A 207 -1.77 -27.06 -29.93
CA LEU A 207 -2.93 -27.95 -30.11
C LEU A 207 -4.23 -27.19 -30.40
N ASP A 208 -4.47 -26.07 -29.71
CA ASP A 208 -5.63 -25.21 -29.94
C ASP A 208 -5.63 -24.58 -31.34
N SER A 209 -4.45 -24.20 -31.86
CA SER A 209 -4.32 -23.56 -33.17
C SER A 209 -4.61 -24.49 -34.36
N LEU A 210 -4.50 -25.81 -34.16
CA LEU A 210 -4.87 -26.83 -35.15
C LEU A 210 -6.40 -26.92 -35.34
N VAL A 211 -7.18 -26.36 -34.42
CA VAL A 211 -8.63 -26.20 -34.53
C VAL A 211 -8.93 -24.86 -35.21
N LEU A 212 -8.77 -24.81 -36.53
CA LEU A 212 -9.00 -23.60 -37.33
C LEU A 212 -10.42 -23.02 -37.10
N PRO A 213 -10.56 -21.71 -36.81
CA PRO A 213 -11.87 -21.05 -36.86
C PRO A 213 -12.37 -20.99 -38.31
N GLN A 214 -13.64 -21.36 -38.53
CA GLN A 214 -14.26 -21.32 -39.87
C GLN A 214 -14.49 -19.90 -40.42
N GLN A 215 -14.14 -18.85 -39.68
CA GLN A 215 -14.27 -17.47 -40.14
C GLN A 215 -13.33 -16.52 -39.38
N MET A 216 -12.42 -15.86 -40.10
CA MET A 216 -11.70 -14.69 -39.60
C MET A 216 -12.66 -13.48 -39.54
N PRO A 217 -12.52 -12.57 -38.56
CA PRO A 217 -13.21 -11.29 -38.61
C PRO A 217 -12.67 -10.43 -39.78
N GLU A 218 -13.59 -9.82 -40.53
CA GLU A 218 -13.26 -8.88 -41.58
C GLU A 218 -12.59 -7.61 -41.00
N PRO A 219 -11.63 -6.99 -41.71
CA PRO A 219 -10.81 -5.88 -41.19
C PRO A 219 -11.59 -4.60 -40.84
N GLU A 220 -12.86 -4.48 -41.24
CA GLU A 220 -13.61 -3.22 -41.14
C GLU A 220 -14.17 -2.92 -39.73
N GLU A 221 -14.36 -3.93 -38.87
CA GLU A 221 -14.98 -3.72 -37.54
C GLU A 221 -14.02 -3.14 -36.49
N ALA A 222 -12.70 -3.28 -36.67
CA ALA A 222 -11.70 -2.75 -35.73
C ALA A 222 -11.47 -1.23 -35.86
N TYR A 223 -11.95 -0.61 -36.95
CA TYR A 223 -11.76 0.83 -37.22
C TYR A 223 -12.97 1.70 -36.86
N GLN A 224 -14.09 1.10 -36.43
CA GLN A 224 -15.32 1.85 -36.15
C GLN A 224 -15.45 2.31 -34.69
N GLU A 225 -14.76 1.67 -33.74
CA GLU A 225 -14.85 2.02 -32.32
C GLU A 225 -14.15 3.35 -31.96
N GLU A 226 -13.13 3.78 -32.71
CA GLU A 226 -12.49 5.09 -32.47
C GLU A 226 -13.36 6.27 -32.95
N ALA A 227 -14.31 6.05 -33.88
CA ALA A 227 -15.17 7.10 -34.42
C ALA A 227 -16.39 7.39 -33.53
N ASP A 228 -16.96 6.36 -32.90
CA ASP A 228 -18.17 6.51 -32.08
C ASP A 228 -17.90 7.13 -30.70
N ILE A 229 -16.66 7.03 -30.19
CA ILE A 229 -16.27 7.70 -28.94
C ILE A 229 -16.19 9.22 -29.16
N GLN A 230 -15.74 9.70 -30.33
CA GLN A 230 -15.69 11.13 -30.65
C GLN A 230 -17.05 11.75 -31.00
N ALA A 231 -18.03 10.95 -31.43
CA ALA A 231 -19.39 11.43 -31.69
C ALA A 231 -20.22 11.62 -30.41
N SER A 232 -19.91 10.86 -29.35
CA SER A 232 -20.65 10.92 -28.07
C SER A 232 -20.28 12.13 -27.19
N GLU A 233 -19.09 12.69 -27.34
CA GLU A 233 -18.68 13.91 -26.62
C GLU A 233 -19.17 15.21 -27.28
N GLY A 234 -19.58 15.17 -28.55
CA GLY A 234 -20.12 16.32 -29.29
C GLY A 234 -21.63 16.55 -29.14
N ALA A 235 -22.40 15.55 -28.71
CA ALA A 235 -23.87 15.61 -28.68
C ALA A 235 -24.47 16.07 -27.34
N ALA A 236 -23.65 16.24 -26.28
CA ALA A 236 -24.10 16.72 -24.97
C ALA A 236 -24.22 18.25 -24.86
N GLN A 237 -23.91 18.99 -25.93
CA GLN A 237 -24.11 20.44 -26.04
C GLN A 237 -25.03 20.75 -27.21
N LEU A 238 -26.33 20.47 -27.07
CA LEU A 238 -27.46 21.12 -27.78
C LEU A 238 -28.77 20.36 -27.47
N ALA A 239 -29.16 20.28 -26.19
CA ALA A 239 -30.51 19.87 -25.80
C ALA A 239 -31.30 21.11 -25.37
N GLY A 240 -31.93 21.76 -26.35
CA GLY A 240 -32.85 22.87 -26.15
C GLY A 240 -34.07 22.70 -27.06
N THR A 241 -35.25 22.68 -26.42
CA THR A 241 -36.59 22.98 -26.96
C THR A 241 -37.35 21.90 -27.75
N ALA A 242 -38.42 21.42 -27.10
CA ALA A 242 -39.83 21.41 -27.52
C ALA A 242 -40.36 20.43 -28.60
N GLY A 243 -41.51 19.83 -28.28
CA GLY A 243 -42.60 19.64 -29.25
C GLY A 243 -43.16 18.22 -29.39
N GLU A 244 -44.40 18.03 -28.94
CA GLU A 244 -45.27 16.86 -29.16
C GLU A 244 -45.56 16.59 -30.65
N SER A 245 -45.76 15.33 -31.05
CA SER A 245 -47.01 14.82 -31.67
C SER A 245 -46.88 13.43 -32.29
N ASP A 246 -48.04 12.77 -32.31
CA ASP A 246 -48.43 11.46 -32.84
C ASP A 246 -47.81 10.94 -34.14
N ALA A 247 -47.75 9.61 -34.22
CA ALA A 247 -48.28 8.76 -35.29
C ALA A 247 -47.34 7.57 -35.61
N GLY A 248 -47.93 6.37 -35.58
CA GLY A 248 -47.21 5.12 -35.68
C GLY A 248 -46.53 4.86 -37.02
N ALA A 249 -45.40 4.18 -36.94
CA ALA A 249 -44.88 3.33 -37.99
C ALA A 249 -44.14 2.17 -37.32
N GLN A 250 -44.63 0.96 -37.53
CA GLN A 250 -43.96 -0.29 -37.17
C GLN A 250 -42.59 -0.33 -37.87
N ALA A 251 -41.52 -0.08 -37.11
CA ALA A 251 -40.20 -0.56 -37.44
C ALA A 251 -39.93 -1.78 -36.55
N GLN A 252 -39.93 -2.96 -37.17
CA GLN A 252 -39.40 -4.18 -36.58
C GLN A 252 -37.95 -3.92 -36.17
N ILE A 253 -37.75 -3.59 -34.91
CA ILE A 253 -36.45 -3.72 -34.27
C ILE A 253 -36.26 -5.23 -34.14
N ASN A 254 -35.43 -5.79 -35.01
CA ASN A 254 -34.81 -7.09 -34.77
C ASN A 254 -34.05 -6.97 -33.45
N SER A 255 -34.71 -7.30 -32.35
CA SER A 255 -34.07 -7.48 -31.04
C SER A 255 -33.19 -8.73 -31.16
N ALA A 256 -31.96 -8.54 -31.61
CA ALA A 256 -30.90 -9.47 -31.31
C ALA A 256 -30.88 -9.63 -29.78
N SER A 257 -31.21 -10.82 -29.31
CA SER A 257 -31.11 -11.18 -27.90
C SER A 257 -29.69 -10.83 -27.41
N PRO A 258 -29.52 -10.26 -26.21
CA PRO A 258 -28.20 -10.04 -25.62
C PRO A 258 -27.40 -11.34 -25.40
N GLU A 259 -28.01 -12.53 -25.57
CA GLU A 259 -27.30 -13.80 -25.65
C GLU A 259 -26.57 -14.02 -26.99
N ALA A 260 -27.06 -13.45 -28.10
CA ALA A 260 -26.41 -13.62 -29.41
C ALA A 260 -25.16 -12.73 -29.58
N ALA A 261 -25.02 -11.67 -28.78
CA ALA A 261 -23.82 -10.85 -28.72
C ALA A 261 -22.70 -11.47 -27.85
N ARG A 262 -23.01 -12.51 -27.06
CA ARG A 262 -22.10 -13.09 -26.03
C ARG A 262 -21.13 -14.16 -26.52
N ALA A 263 -21.16 -14.52 -27.81
CA ALA A 263 -20.36 -15.63 -28.34
C ALA A 263 -19.39 -15.22 -29.47
N ARG A 264 -18.83 -14.01 -29.43
CA ARG A 264 -17.61 -13.73 -30.21
C ARG A 264 -16.43 -14.40 -29.51
N ARG A 265 -16.31 -15.73 -29.70
CA ARG A 265 -15.12 -16.52 -29.35
C ARG A 265 -13.97 -16.03 -30.23
N PHE A 266 -13.26 -15.00 -29.80
CA PHE A 266 -11.95 -14.69 -30.36
C PHE A 266 -11.00 -15.84 -30.02
N THR A 267 -10.31 -16.39 -31.02
CA THR A 267 -9.28 -17.41 -30.79
C THR A 267 -8.12 -16.79 -30.01
N ARG A 268 -7.40 -17.60 -29.21
CA ARG A 268 -6.22 -17.14 -28.44
C ARG A 268 -5.17 -16.46 -29.33
N GLU A 269 -5.13 -16.84 -30.61
CA GLU A 269 -4.33 -16.22 -31.68
C GLU A 269 -4.59 -14.71 -31.85
N VAL A 270 -5.85 -14.28 -31.82
CA VAL A 270 -6.21 -12.86 -31.93
C VAL A 270 -5.59 -12.08 -30.76
N TRP A 271 -5.67 -12.62 -29.56
CA TRP A 271 -5.12 -11.97 -28.37
C TRP A 271 -3.60 -11.88 -28.41
N VAL A 272 -2.89 -12.94 -28.81
CA VAL A 272 -1.42 -12.90 -28.96
C VAL A 272 -0.96 -11.85 -29.97
N MET A 273 -1.71 -11.64 -31.05
CA MET A 273 -1.34 -10.71 -32.11
C MET A 273 -1.71 -9.26 -31.82
N HIS A 274 -2.79 -9.02 -31.08
CA HIS A 274 -3.28 -7.67 -30.77
C HIS A 274 -2.68 -7.09 -29.49
N ASP A 275 -2.29 -7.93 -28.54
CA ASP A 275 -1.86 -7.46 -27.23
C ASP A 275 -0.45 -6.85 -27.25
N HIS A 276 -0.23 -5.89 -26.36
CA HIS A 276 0.94 -5.04 -26.33
C HIS A 276 2.15 -5.68 -25.63
N PHE A 277 1.98 -6.89 -25.10
CA PHE A 277 2.95 -7.55 -24.22
C PHE A 277 3.96 -8.45 -24.93
N PHE A 278 3.72 -8.79 -26.19
CA PHE A 278 4.65 -9.55 -27.03
C PHE A 278 5.65 -8.62 -27.73
N LEU A 279 6.95 -8.85 -27.50
CA LEU A 279 8.01 -8.09 -28.17
C LEU A 279 8.09 -8.46 -29.65
N HIS A 280 7.94 -9.75 -29.94
CA HIS A 280 7.90 -10.33 -31.29
C HIS A 280 6.50 -10.77 -31.66
N ASN A 281 5.71 -9.86 -32.24
CA ASN A 281 4.31 -10.12 -32.63
C ASN A 281 4.07 -9.99 -34.14
N GLN A 282 5.11 -10.18 -34.96
CA GLN A 282 4.98 -10.09 -36.42
C GLN A 282 4.16 -11.26 -37.00
N ASN A 283 4.23 -12.42 -36.35
CA ASN A 283 3.50 -13.63 -36.68
C ASN A 283 3.24 -14.41 -35.38
N TYR A 284 2.06 -15.01 -35.26
CA TYR A 284 1.64 -15.84 -34.14
C TYR A 284 2.63 -16.99 -33.85
N GLU A 285 3.08 -17.70 -34.89
CA GLU A 285 4.04 -18.80 -34.73
C GLU A 285 5.37 -18.31 -34.13
N VAL A 286 5.85 -17.13 -34.58
CA VAL A 286 7.09 -16.53 -34.06
C VAL A 286 6.90 -16.08 -32.62
N ALA A 287 5.73 -15.53 -32.29
CA ALA A 287 5.40 -15.12 -30.94
C ALA A 287 5.45 -16.32 -29.98
N LEU A 288 4.83 -17.45 -30.36
CA LEU A 288 4.81 -18.66 -29.53
C LEU A 288 6.16 -19.38 -29.47
N GLN A 289 6.92 -19.40 -30.56
CA GLN A 289 8.25 -20.03 -30.57
C GLN A 289 9.23 -19.38 -29.59
N ARG A 290 8.99 -18.10 -29.25
CA ARG A 290 9.84 -17.27 -28.38
C ARG A 290 9.34 -17.18 -26.93
N CYS A 291 8.47 -18.10 -26.50
CA CYS A 291 8.06 -18.26 -25.10
C CYS A 291 7.86 -19.74 -24.74
N SER A 292 7.91 -20.05 -23.44
CA SER A 292 7.53 -21.38 -22.91
C SER A 292 6.01 -21.56 -22.86
N GLY A 293 5.25 -20.47 -22.82
CA GLY A 293 3.79 -20.49 -22.88
C GLY A 293 3.18 -19.10 -22.73
N ILE A 294 1.86 -19.08 -22.57
CA ILE A 294 1.08 -17.85 -22.35
C ILE A 294 0.26 -17.93 -21.07
N LEU A 295 0.05 -16.76 -20.47
CA LEU A 295 -0.92 -16.52 -19.40
C LEU A 295 -2.11 -15.81 -20.00
N PHE A 296 -3.31 -16.31 -19.74
CA PHE A 296 -4.54 -15.72 -20.27
C PHE A 296 -5.50 -15.40 -19.13
N LEU A 297 -5.94 -14.14 -19.08
CA LEU A 297 -6.95 -13.68 -18.13
C LEU A 297 -8.35 -13.99 -18.69
N GLU A 298 -9.07 -14.88 -18.05
CA GLU A 298 -10.48 -15.17 -18.37
C GLU A 298 -11.42 -14.29 -17.51
N ASP A 299 -12.37 -13.59 -18.13
CA ASP A 299 -13.31 -12.67 -17.44
C ASP A 299 -14.09 -13.35 -16.30
N GLU A 300 -14.43 -14.62 -16.50
CA GLU A 300 -15.19 -15.42 -15.53
C GLU A 300 -14.42 -15.73 -14.24
N LEU A 301 -13.09 -15.54 -14.26
CA LEU A 301 -12.18 -15.80 -13.14
C LEU A 301 -11.67 -14.52 -12.49
N THR A 302 -12.43 -13.42 -12.60
CA THR A 302 -12.12 -12.15 -11.97
C THR A 302 -13.24 -11.68 -11.05
N THR A 303 -12.85 -11.12 -9.90
CA THR A 303 -13.74 -10.43 -8.95
C THR A 303 -13.11 -9.14 -8.43
N THR A 304 -13.96 -8.19 -8.03
CA THR A 304 -13.56 -6.94 -7.39
C THR A 304 -14.27 -6.79 -6.06
N SER A 305 -13.63 -6.14 -5.07
CA SER A 305 -14.22 -5.90 -3.75
C SER A 305 -15.48 -5.01 -3.78
N SER A 306 -15.82 -4.45 -4.94
CA SER A 306 -16.94 -3.53 -5.18
C SER A 306 -18.08 -4.21 -5.94
N GLY A 307 -17.78 -5.27 -6.71
CA GLY A 307 -18.75 -6.10 -7.39
C GLY A 307 -19.23 -7.21 -6.46
N GLY A 308 -20.52 -7.55 -6.50
CA GLY A 308 -20.99 -8.78 -5.88
C GLY A 308 -20.53 -10.00 -6.70
N ASP A 309 -21.21 -11.13 -6.50
CA ASP A 309 -20.94 -12.43 -7.14
C ASP A 309 -21.27 -12.46 -8.66
N ARG A 310 -20.86 -11.44 -9.42
CA ARG A 310 -20.99 -11.34 -10.88
C ARG A 310 -19.61 -11.09 -11.47
N ALA A 311 -19.30 -11.76 -12.58
CA ALA A 311 -18.10 -11.50 -13.35
C ALA A 311 -18.03 -10.01 -13.74
N ASP A 312 -16.85 -9.41 -13.60
CA ASP A 312 -16.64 -8.01 -13.93
C ASP A 312 -16.51 -7.86 -15.45
N THR A 313 -17.62 -7.47 -16.11
CA THR A 313 -17.71 -7.35 -17.57
C THR A 313 -16.99 -6.12 -18.13
N GLY A 314 -16.31 -5.33 -17.29
CA GLY A 314 -15.58 -4.13 -17.68
C GLY A 314 -14.05 -4.30 -17.72
N LEU A 315 -13.55 -5.53 -17.63
CA LEU A 315 -12.12 -5.81 -17.68
C LEU A 315 -11.70 -6.26 -19.07
N ASP A 316 -10.61 -5.68 -19.55
CA ASP A 316 -9.99 -6.11 -20.80
C ASP A 316 -9.31 -7.46 -20.57
N GLN A 317 -9.59 -8.44 -21.42
CA GLN A 317 -8.83 -9.68 -21.47
C GLN A 317 -7.39 -9.37 -21.82
N VAL A 318 -6.46 -10.03 -21.13
CA VAL A 318 -5.02 -9.79 -21.27
C VAL A 318 -4.32 -11.12 -21.51
N CYS A 319 -3.40 -11.13 -22.47
CA CYS A 319 -2.55 -12.25 -22.82
C CYS A 319 -1.08 -11.87 -22.62
N LEU A 320 -0.36 -12.59 -21.74
CA LEU A 320 1.03 -12.31 -21.43
C LEU A 320 1.91 -13.51 -21.81
N PRO A 321 3.03 -13.31 -22.53
CA PRO A 321 4.03 -14.36 -22.69
C PRO A 321 4.75 -14.62 -21.38
N TYR A 322 5.16 -15.87 -21.16
CA TYR A 322 6.16 -16.21 -20.15
C TYR A 322 7.16 -17.23 -20.70
N THR A 323 8.39 -17.14 -20.23
CA THR A 323 9.47 -18.08 -20.54
C THR A 323 10.07 -18.56 -19.24
N LEU A 324 10.25 -19.86 -19.04
CA LEU A 324 10.85 -20.41 -17.81
C LEU A 324 12.27 -19.87 -17.61
N ASP A 325 12.66 -19.57 -16.36
CA ASP A 325 13.97 -18.97 -16.06
C ASP A 325 15.15 -19.84 -16.54
N MET A 326 14.97 -21.16 -16.57
CA MET A 326 15.97 -22.11 -17.06
C MET A 326 16.14 -22.13 -18.58
N ASP A 327 15.11 -21.69 -19.31
CA ASP A 327 15.08 -21.68 -20.78
C ASP A 327 15.32 -20.27 -21.35
N PHE A 328 15.31 -19.24 -20.50
CA PHE A 328 15.36 -17.86 -20.94
C PHE A 328 16.68 -17.50 -21.65
N ASP A 329 16.54 -16.85 -22.81
CA ASP A 329 17.62 -16.35 -23.64
C ASP A 329 17.23 -14.93 -24.08
N ALA A 330 18.02 -13.93 -23.68
CA ALA A 330 17.75 -12.52 -23.91
C ALA A 330 17.79 -12.12 -25.40
N GLU A 331 18.43 -12.92 -26.27
CA GLU A 331 18.47 -12.66 -27.71
C GLU A 331 17.29 -13.29 -28.47
N PHE A 332 16.54 -14.19 -27.83
CA PHE A 332 15.51 -14.99 -28.49
C PHE A 332 14.12 -14.83 -27.88
N HIS A 333 14.02 -14.86 -26.55
CA HIS A 333 12.74 -14.96 -25.84
C HIS A 333 12.11 -13.60 -25.54
N HIS A 334 10.78 -13.59 -25.38
CA HIS A 334 10.11 -12.42 -24.81
C HIS A 334 10.52 -12.24 -23.34
N PRO A 335 10.87 -11.02 -22.90
CA PRO A 335 11.25 -10.79 -21.51
C PRO A 335 10.03 -10.94 -20.59
N ASN A 336 10.23 -11.60 -19.44
CA ASN A 336 9.17 -11.80 -18.46
C ASN A 336 8.85 -10.48 -17.74
N LEU A 337 7.63 -9.99 -17.94
CA LEU A 337 7.11 -8.82 -17.22
C LEU A 337 7.01 -9.09 -15.71
N PRO A 338 7.23 -8.09 -14.86
CA PRO A 338 6.95 -8.19 -13.42
C PRO A 338 5.49 -8.57 -13.15
N GLY A 339 5.26 -9.39 -12.14
CA GLY A 339 3.96 -9.90 -11.72
C GLY A 339 3.73 -11.31 -12.26
N ALA A 340 2.57 -11.56 -12.85
CA ALA A 340 2.17 -12.91 -13.22
C ALA A 340 3.16 -13.66 -14.14
N PRO A 341 3.76 -13.05 -15.18
CA PRO A 341 4.73 -13.74 -16.04
C PRO A 341 5.99 -14.19 -15.31
N ARG A 342 6.52 -13.37 -14.41
CA ARG A 342 7.68 -13.73 -13.59
C ARG A 342 7.37 -14.82 -12.57
N VAL A 343 6.17 -14.79 -11.99
CA VAL A 343 5.69 -15.90 -11.13
C VAL A 343 5.55 -17.19 -11.93
N ALA A 344 5.05 -17.12 -13.16
CA ALA A 344 4.94 -18.30 -14.03
C ALA A 344 6.31 -18.86 -14.43
N SER A 345 7.28 -17.97 -14.68
CA SER A 345 8.65 -18.34 -15.00
C SER A 345 9.39 -19.04 -13.85
N SER A 346 9.32 -18.45 -12.66
CA SER A 346 10.12 -18.86 -11.51
C SER A 346 9.43 -19.87 -10.59
N GLY A 347 8.10 -19.96 -10.69
CA GLY A 347 7.26 -20.71 -9.75
C GLY A 347 7.25 -20.14 -8.33
N GLN A 348 7.73 -18.91 -8.12
CA GLN A 348 7.77 -18.24 -6.81
C GLN A 348 6.79 -17.06 -6.75
N PRO A 349 6.22 -16.74 -5.57
CA PRO A 349 5.45 -15.52 -5.36
C PRO A 349 6.22 -14.25 -5.73
N GLU A 350 5.51 -13.23 -6.23
CA GLU A 350 6.08 -11.90 -6.44
C GLU A 350 5.16 -10.82 -5.88
N TYR A 351 5.75 -9.88 -5.14
CA TYR A 351 5.07 -8.70 -4.63
C TYR A 351 5.60 -7.43 -5.28
N ILE A 352 4.67 -6.60 -5.77
CA ILE A 352 4.92 -5.31 -6.41
C ILE A 352 4.22 -4.22 -5.60
N SER A 353 5.01 -3.42 -4.90
CA SER A 353 4.50 -2.31 -4.07
C SER A 353 4.03 -1.11 -4.89
N ASN A 354 4.64 -0.85 -6.04
CA ASN A 354 4.26 0.22 -6.97
C ASN A 354 4.49 -0.24 -8.41
N THR A 355 3.39 -0.56 -9.10
CA THR A 355 3.45 -1.12 -10.47
C THR A 355 4.14 -0.17 -11.45
N SER A 356 3.85 1.13 -11.39
CA SER A 356 4.41 2.10 -12.34
C SER A 356 5.93 2.27 -12.14
N SER A 357 6.40 2.31 -10.89
CA SER A 357 7.82 2.44 -10.57
C SER A 357 8.62 1.16 -10.90
N VAL A 358 8.08 -0.01 -10.53
CA VAL A 358 8.72 -1.31 -10.78
C VAL A 358 8.84 -1.57 -12.28
N VAL A 359 7.76 -1.36 -13.05
CA VAL A 359 7.79 -1.56 -14.50
C VAL A 359 8.73 -0.57 -15.18
N SER A 360 8.76 0.69 -14.77
CA SER A 360 9.70 1.68 -15.35
C SER A 360 11.17 1.29 -15.12
N SER A 361 11.46 0.76 -13.93
CA SER A 361 12.80 0.27 -13.58
C SER A 361 13.13 -1.00 -14.37
N TRP A 362 12.18 -1.92 -14.52
CA TRP A 362 12.30 -3.11 -15.34
C TRP A 362 12.57 -2.78 -16.81
N VAL A 363 11.80 -1.86 -17.42
CA VAL A 363 12.03 -1.42 -18.81
C VAL A 363 13.45 -0.90 -18.99
N THR A 364 13.94 -0.11 -18.03
CA THR A 364 15.30 0.44 -18.06
C THR A 364 16.36 -0.66 -17.99
N ALA A 365 16.20 -1.64 -17.10
CA ALA A 365 17.11 -2.78 -16.99
C ALA A 365 17.10 -3.67 -18.24
N GLN A 366 15.92 -3.97 -18.77
CA GLN A 366 15.78 -4.82 -19.94
C GLN A 366 16.34 -4.18 -21.21
N ARG A 367 16.42 -2.86 -21.29
CA ARG A 367 17.08 -2.16 -22.40
C ARG A 367 18.57 -2.44 -22.49
N GLU A 368 19.21 -2.74 -21.36
CA GLU A 368 20.64 -3.09 -21.31
C GLU A 368 20.86 -4.57 -21.64
N GLU A 369 19.88 -5.44 -21.37
CA GLU A 369 19.98 -6.89 -21.50
C GLU A 369 19.45 -7.44 -22.83
N VAL A 370 18.34 -6.90 -23.34
CA VAL A 370 17.62 -7.41 -24.51
C VAL A 370 17.91 -6.52 -25.72
N SER A 371 18.73 -7.00 -26.65
CA SER A 371 19.15 -6.22 -27.83
C SER A 371 18.00 -5.83 -28.76
N GLU A 372 16.91 -6.62 -28.77
CA GLU A 372 15.73 -6.39 -29.62
C GLU A 372 14.70 -5.46 -28.97
N MET A 373 14.96 -4.98 -27.75
CA MET A 373 14.12 -4.00 -27.05
C MET A 373 14.03 -2.72 -27.88
N ASN A 374 12.80 -2.29 -28.20
CA ASN A 374 12.56 -1.12 -29.02
C ASN A 374 11.65 -0.11 -28.32
N GLY A 375 11.82 1.17 -28.64
CA GLY A 375 11.08 2.26 -27.99
C GLY A 375 9.55 2.18 -28.17
N ARG A 376 9.05 1.48 -29.20
CA ARG A 376 7.61 1.25 -29.37
C ARG A 376 7.07 0.31 -28.31
N TYR A 377 7.76 -0.80 -28.05
CA TYR A 377 7.41 -1.75 -26.99
C TYR A 377 7.47 -1.06 -25.61
N GLU A 378 8.56 -0.35 -25.32
CA GLU A 378 8.72 0.41 -24.07
C GLU A 378 7.57 1.39 -23.83
N GLN A 379 7.18 2.15 -24.85
CA GLN A 379 6.06 3.11 -24.76
C GLN A 379 4.73 2.43 -24.52
N LYS A 380 4.45 1.30 -25.18
CA LYS A 380 3.21 0.55 -25.01
C LYS A 380 3.08 0.00 -23.59
N ILE A 381 4.11 -0.70 -23.11
CA ILE A 381 4.16 -1.24 -21.74
C ILE A 381 4.05 -0.10 -20.72
N GLY A 382 4.85 0.96 -20.90
CA GLY A 382 4.85 2.11 -20.00
C GLY A 382 3.54 2.89 -19.99
N LYS A 383 2.80 2.92 -21.11
CA LYS A 383 1.45 3.52 -21.18
C LYS A 383 0.44 2.65 -20.44
N TYR A 384 0.40 1.35 -20.72
CA TYR A 384 -0.53 0.41 -20.08
C TYR A 384 -0.47 0.51 -18.55
N TYR A 385 0.71 0.34 -17.95
CA TYR A 385 0.86 0.33 -16.49
C TYR A 385 0.71 1.71 -15.82
N ARG A 386 0.83 2.80 -16.59
CA ARG A 386 0.56 4.16 -16.11
C ARG A 386 -0.94 4.42 -16.02
N ASP A 387 -1.66 4.02 -17.07
CA ASP A 387 -3.11 4.23 -17.21
C ASP A 387 -3.93 3.22 -16.37
N LEU A 388 -3.28 2.16 -15.86
CA LEU A 388 -3.87 1.15 -14.99
C LEU A 388 -4.40 1.76 -13.68
N LYS A 389 -5.72 1.93 -13.56
CA LYS A 389 -6.37 2.58 -12.39
C LYS A 389 -6.57 1.64 -11.20
N HIS A 390 -6.76 0.35 -11.45
CA HIS A 390 -7.22 -0.62 -10.45
C HIS A 390 -6.08 -1.44 -9.80
N ALA A 391 -4.87 -1.43 -10.36
CA ALA A 391 -3.75 -2.27 -9.91
C ALA A 391 -2.43 -1.48 -9.77
N LYS A 392 -2.38 -0.59 -8.78
CA LYS A 392 -1.18 0.20 -8.43
C LYS A 392 -0.20 -0.56 -7.53
N SER A 393 -0.66 -1.62 -6.86
CA SER A 393 0.18 -2.64 -6.24
C SER A 393 -0.45 -4.02 -6.45
N ILE A 394 0.39 -5.06 -6.50
CA ILE A 394 0.02 -6.42 -6.91
C ILE A 394 0.77 -7.45 -6.07
N LEU A 395 0.09 -8.51 -5.67
CA LEU A 395 0.69 -9.76 -5.21
C LEU A 395 0.28 -10.86 -6.19
N SER A 396 1.26 -11.52 -6.79
CA SER A 396 1.06 -12.64 -7.71
C SER A 396 1.53 -13.93 -7.04
N LEU A 397 0.72 -14.99 -7.12
CA LEU A 397 0.93 -16.27 -6.46
C LEU A 397 0.76 -17.42 -7.45
N PRO A 398 1.69 -18.39 -7.47
CA PRO A 398 1.59 -19.55 -8.35
C PRO A 398 0.50 -20.50 -7.85
N VAL A 399 -0.28 -21.05 -8.77
CA VAL A 399 -1.33 -22.03 -8.47
C VAL A 399 -0.98 -23.34 -9.16
N PHE A 400 -0.62 -24.33 -8.35
CA PHE A 400 -0.21 -25.66 -8.80
C PHE A 400 -1.34 -26.69 -8.67
N HIS A 401 -1.36 -27.64 -9.60
CA HIS A 401 -2.12 -28.88 -9.51
C HIS A 401 -1.23 -30.03 -9.98
N ASP A 402 -1.10 -31.07 -9.16
CA ASP A 402 -0.27 -32.25 -9.45
C ASP A 402 1.16 -31.89 -9.90
N ASP A 403 1.77 -30.94 -9.19
CA ASP A 403 3.11 -30.37 -9.42
C ASP A 403 3.28 -29.57 -10.73
N GLU A 404 2.20 -29.38 -11.48
CA GLU A 404 2.18 -28.52 -12.67
C GLU A 404 1.59 -27.14 -12.37
N LEU A 405 2.20 -26.09 -12.92
CA LEU A 405 1.67 -24.75 -12.82
C LEU A 405 0.50 -24.60 -13.79
N ILE A 406 -0.71 -24.42 -13.25
CA ILE A 406 -1.94 -24.32 -14.07
C ILE A 406 -2.58 -22.94 -14.04
N GLY A 407 -2.13 -22.07 -13.14
CA GLY A 407 -2.59 -20.68 -13.08
C GLY A 407 -1.72 -19.80 -12.20
N VAL A 408 -1.96 -18.50 -12.29
CA VAL A 408 -1.38 -17.49 -11.42
C VAL A 408 -2.50 -16.64 -10.82
N LEU A 409 -2.60 -16.64 -9.49
CA LEU A 409 -3.53 -15.80 -8.75
C LEU A 409 -2.90 -14.41 -8.58
N ASN A 410 -3.58 -13.38 -9.07
CA ASN A 410 -3.21 -11.99 -8.82
C ASN A 410 -4.20 -11.35 -7.85
N VAL A 411 -3.68 -10.69 -6.83
CA VAL A 411 -4.43 -9.81 -5.95
C VAL A 411 -3.86 -8.41 -6.10
N SER A 412 -4.68 -7.44 -6.50
CA SER A 412 -4.25 -6.08 -6.75
C SER A 412 -5.08 -5.05 -6.00
N ARG A 413 -4.47 -3.89 -5.74
CA ARG A 413 -5.11 -2.74 -5.08
C ARG A 413 -4.97 -1.49 -5.94
N ASN A 414 -6.00 -0.64 -5.93
CA ASN A 414 -5.99 0.66 -6.61
C ASN A 414 -5.07 1.72 -5.94
N ALA A 415 -4.22 1.32 -5.01
CA ALA A 415 -3.27 2.14 -4.30
C ALA A 415 -1.93 1.40 -4.17
N GLU A 416 -0.86 2.13 -3.92
CA GLU A 416 0.48 1.60 -3.70
C GLU A 416 0.60 0.94 -2.31
N ASN A 417 1.63 0.11 -2.14
CA ASN A 417 2.03 -0.51 -0.88
C ASN A 417 0.91 -1.36 -0.21
N MET A 418 0.13 -2.11 -0.98
CA MET A 418 -0.76 -3.15 -0.42
C MET A 418 0.04 -4.13 0.44
N LEU A 419 -0.45 -4.53 1.60
CA LEU A 419 0.26 -5.36 2.58
C LEU A 419 1.47 -4.67 3.23
N LEU A 420 1.61 -3.35 3.07
CA LEU A 420 2.65 -2.47 3.62
C LEU A 420 4.06 -2.66 3.03
N ASN A 421 4.59 -3.89 3.00
CA ASN A 421 5.95 -4.18 2.53
C ASN A 421 6.12 -5.64 2.07
N ALA A 422 7.27 -5.95 1.48
CA ALA A 422 7.60 -7.27 0.96
C ALA A 422 7.56 -8.38 2.02
N ASP A 423 8.16 -8.17 3.20
CA ASP A 423 8.17 -9.17 4.27
C ASP A 423 6.76 -9.60 4.71
N ARG A 424 5.83 -8.63 4.80
CA ARG A 424 4.42 -8.90 5.13
C ARG A 424 3.67 -9.56 3.98
N ALA A 425 4.02 -9.21 2.74
CA ALA A 425 3.47 -9.87 1.57
C ALA A 425 3.91 -11.35 1.51
N ASP A 426 5.16 -11.65 1.83
CA ASP A 426 5.70 -13.01 1.89
C ASP A 426 5.01 -13.85 2.97
N GLN A 427 4.79 -13.27 4.15
CA GLN A 427 4.02 -13.94 5.20
C GLN A 427 2.58 -14.22 4.77
N PHE A 428 1.92 -13.23 4.14
CA PHE A 428 0.57 -13.42 3.62
C PHE A 428 0.55 -14.51 2.54
N ALA A 429 1.54 -14.55 1.64
CA ALA A 429 1.69 -15.58 0.62
C ALA A 429 1.79 -16.98 1.24
N GLN A 430 2.49 -17.15 2.36
CA GLN A 430 2.56 -18.43 3.08
C GLN A 430 1.18 -18.88 3.58
N PHE A 431 0.33 -17.96 4.06
CA PHE A 431 -1.05 -18.28 4.42
C PHE A 431 -1.90 -18.62 3.19
N MET A 432 -1.58 -18.09 2.01
CA MET A 432 -2.34 -18.38 0.79
C MET A 432 -1.99 -19.74 0.17
N VAL A 433 -0.90 -20.41 0.55
CA VAL A 433 -0.51 -21.71 -0.03
C VAL A 433 -1.64 -22.75 0.03
N PRO A 434 -2.33 -23.00 1.17
CA PRO A 434 -3.41 -23.99 1.21
C PRO A 434 -4.66 -23.51 0.45
N VAL A 435 -4.88 -22.19 0.35
CA VAL A 435 -5.95 -21.63 -0.50
C VAL A 435 -5.66 -21.91 -1.97
N CYS A 436 -4.43 -21.65 -2.43
CA CYS A 436 -3.97 -21.88 -3.79
C CYS A 436 -4.08 -23.37 -4.16
N TYR A 437 -3.81 -24.28 -3.23
CA TYR A 437 -4.05 -25.72 -3.43
C TYR A 437 -5.53 -26.04 -3.75
N HIS A 438 -6.47 -25.37 -3.07
CA HIS A 438 -7.89 -25.53 -3.37
C HIS A 438 -8.28 -24.91 -4.71
N LEU A 439 -7.75 -23.72 -5.02
CA LEU A 439 -7.94 -23.08 -6.32
C LEU A 439 -7.42 -23.94 -7.47
N GLY A 440 -6.24 -24.56 -7.32
CA GLY A 440 -5.66 -25.41 -8.35
C GLY A 440 -6.58 -26.58 -8.71
N LYS A 441 -7.19 -27.22 -7.71
CA LYS A 441 -8.15 -28.30 -7.95
C LYS A 441 -9.45 -27.84 -8.61
N MET A 442 -9.87 -26.61 -8.34
CA MET A 442 -11.05 -26.03 -8.97
C MET A 442 -10.77 -25.62 -10.42
N LEU A 443 -9.61 -25.03 -10.69
CA LEU A 443 -9.13 -24.71 -12.03
C LEU A 443 -9.01 -25.97 -12.90
N ALA A 444 -8.43 -27.04 -12.36
CA ALA A 444 -8.34 -28.32 -13.07
C ALA A 444 -9.73 -28.88 -13.40
N LEU A 445 -10.66 -28.82 -12.45
CA LEU A 445 -12.06 -29.20 -12.70
C LEU A 445 -12.68 -28.34 -13.81
N LEU A 446 -12.46 -27.02 -13.78
CA LEU A 446 -12.96 -26.09 -14.79
C LEU A 446 -12.42 -26.42 -16.19
N LYS A 447 -11.11 -26.73 -16.30
CA LYS A 447 -10.49 -27.20 -17.56
C LYS A 447 -11.16 -28.50 -18.04
N THR A 448 -11.35 -29.50 -17.18
CA THR A 448 -12.00 -30.76 -17.61
C THR A 448 -13.44 -30.60 -18.07
N THR A 449 -14.20 -29.66 -17.47
CA THR A 449 -15.58 -29.35 -17.91
C THR A 449 -15.65 -28.58 -19.22
N ARG A 450 -14.52 -28.07 -19.74
CA ARG A 450 -14.43 -27.38 -21.04
C ARG A 450 -14.31 -28.36 -22.21
N ASP A 451 -13.73 -29.54 -21.96
CA ASP A 451 -13.46 -30.57 -22.98
C ASP A 451 -14.58 -31.63 -23.10
N SER A 452 -15.62 -31.53 -22.26
CA SER A 452 -16.81 -32.40 -22.24
C SER A 452 -17.97 -31.73 -22.95
#